data_AF-A0A7K9AGH8-F1
#
_entry.id   AF-A0A7K9AGH8-F1
#
_cell.length_a   1.000
_cell.length_b   1.000
_cell.length_c   1.000
_cell.angle_alpha   90.00
_cell.angle_beta   90.00
_cell.angle_gamma   90.00
#
_symmetry.space_group_name_H-M   'P 1'
#
loop_
_entity.id
_entity.type
_entity.pdbx_description
1 polymer ?
#
loop_
_entity_poly.entity_id
_entity_poly.type
_entity_poly.pdbx_seq_one_letter_code
_entity_poly.pdbx_strand_id
1 'polypeptide(L)'
;GQETRYEVEVKAPYRQLFPLVRREYLWVPNTCGCPALRDGGEYVLMARRHVNHERTLNRLLLRDGGYARPWTPREARLVREAARQC
;
A
#
# COMPACT_ATOMS: atom_id res chain seq x y z
N GLY A 1 3.83 -18.22 3.45
CA GLY A 1 2.73 -17.93 2.52
C GLY A 1 3.31 -17.39 1.23
N GLN A 2 2.64 -17.59 0.10
CA GLN A 2 3.07 -17.00 -1.17
C GLN A 2 2.69 -15.51 -1.18
N GLU A 3 3.60 -14.66 -1.66
CA GLU A 3 3.39 -13.22 -1.79
C GLU A 3 3.60 -12.82 -3.27
N THR A 4 2.86 -11.83 -3.72
CA THR A 4 3.08 -11.17 -5.02
C THR A 4 3.75 -9.82 -4.79
N ARG A 5 4.79 -9.53 -5.57
CA ARG A 5 5.51 -8.25 -5.52
C ARG A 5 5.11 -7.38 -6.70
N TYR A 6 4.63 -6.18 -6.41
CA TYR A 6 4.34 -5.13 -7.40
C TYR A 6 5.38 -4.02 -7.31
N GLU A 7 5.86 -3.53 -8.45
CA GLU A 7 6.51 -2.21 -8.51
C GLU A 7 5.39 -1.16 -8.58
N VAL A 8 5.46 -0.15 -7.71
CA VAL A 8 4.42 0.89 -7.62
C VAL A 8 5.05 2.28 -7.69
N GLU A 9 4.37 3.21 -8.38
CA GLU A 9 4.71 4.63 -8.34
C GLU A 9 3.87 5.35 -7.28
N VAL A 10 4.51 5.96 -6.30
CA VAL A 10 3.83 6.74 -5.25
C VAL A 10 3.40 8.09 -5.84
N LYS A 11 2.10 8.22 -6.13
CA LYS A 11 1.51 9.47 -6.65
C LYS A 11 1.24 10.52 -5.57
N ALA A 12 0.74 10.08 -4.42
CA ALA A 12 0.45 10.98 -3.30
C ALA A 12 0.45 10.22 -1.96
N PRO A 13 1.18 10.70 -0.94
CA PRO A 13 1.03 10.21 0.42
C PRO A 13 -0.20 10.85 1.08
N TYR A 14 -1.08 10.03 1.68
CA TYR A 14 -2.20 10.52 2.51
C TYR A 14 -1.86 10.50 4.00
N ARG A 15 -1.14 9.47 4.45
CA ARG A 15 -0.55 9.37 5.78
C ARG A 15 0.82 8.72 5.63
N GLN A 16 1.85 9.36 6.17
CA GLN A 16 3.22 8.92 6.00
C GLN A 16 3.92 8.88 7.36
N LEU A 17 4.24 7.67 7.83
CA LEU A 17 4.96 7.45 9.09
C LEU A 17 6.44 7.11 8.88
N PHE A 18 6.86 6.93 7.64
CA PHE A 18 8.24 6.63 7.25
C PHE A 18 8.51 7.22 5.85
N PRO A 19 9.78 7.47 5.49
CA PRO A 19 10.12 7.97 4.16
C PRO A 19 9.61 7.02 3.05
N LEU A 20 8.92 7.59 2.08
CA LEU A 20 8.51 6.93 0.84
C LEU A 20 9.27 7.56 -0.31
N VAL A 21 9.74 6.75 -1.24
CA VAL A 21 10.32 7.21 -2.50
C VAL A 21 9.31 7.10 -3.63
N ARG A 22 9.64 7.69 -4.79
CA ARG A 22 8.73 7.70 -5.95
C ARG A 22 8.40 6.30 -6.45
N ARG A 23 9.36 5.38 -6.42
CA ARG A 23 9.20 3.98 -6.87
C ARG A 23 9.46 3.04 -5.71
N GLU A 24 8.42 2.31 -5.34
CA GLU A 24 8.44 1.40 -4.20
C GLU A 24 8.11 -0.02 -4.65
N TYR A 25 8.42 -0.99 -3.81
CA TYR A 25 7.98 -2.38 -3.99
C TYR A 25 6.93 -2.72 -2.95
N LEU A 26 5.76 -3.15 -3.41
CA LEU A 26 4.65 -3.57 -2.57
C LEU A 26 4.55 -5.10 -2.56
N TRP A 27 4.55 -5.70 -1.38
CA TRP A 27 4.26 -7.11 -1.17
C TRP A 27 2.79 -7.27 -0.78
N VAL A 28 2.10 -8.18 -1.46
CA VAL A 28 0.68 -8.50 -1.24
C VAL A 28 0.55 -10.00 -0.94
N PRO A 29 -0.14 -10.40 0.13
CA PRO A 29 -0.36 -11.82 0.44
C PRO A 29 -1.32 -12.45 -0.59
N ASN A 30 -0.99 -13.66 -1.07
CA ASN A 30 -1.81 -14.38 -2.04
C ASN A 30 -2.92 -15.23 -1.38
N THR A 31 -3.19 -15.03 -0.09
CA THR A 31 -3.98 -15.95 0.73
C THR A 31 -5.49 -15.86 0.51
N CYS A 32 -6.00 -14.73 0.01
CA CYS A 32 -7.45 -14.48 -0.03
C CYS A 32 -8.00 -14.01 -1.38
N GLY A 33 -7.18 -13.97 -2.44
CA GLY A 33 -7.59 -13.43 -3.76
C GLY A 33 -7.97 -11.95 -3.74
N CYS A 34 -7.73 -11.26 -2.62
CA CYS A 34 -8.09 -9.87 -2.38
C CYS A 34 -6.87 -9.12 -1.83
N PRO A 35 -6.61 -7.89 -2.27
CA PRO A 35 -7.20 -7.21 -3.41
C PRO A 35 -6.50 -7.66 -4.71
N ALA A 36 -7.28 -7.92 -5.76
CA ALA A 36 -6.74 -8.16 -7.09
C ALA A 36 -6.25 -6.82 -7.69
N LEU A 37 -5.05 -6.40 -7.27
CA LEU A 37 -4.34 -5.30 -7.92
C LEU A 37 -4.03 -5.70 -9.36
N ARG A 38 -4.36 -4.80 -10.29
CA ARG A 38 -4.07 -4.97 -11.71
C ARG A 38 -2.95 -4.02 -12.09
N ASP A 39 -2.05 -4.50 -12.93
CA ASP A 39 -0.99 -3.67 -13.50
C ASP A 39 -1.59 -2.48 -14.26
N GLY A 40 -0.98 -1.31 -14.08
CA GLY A 40 -1.46 -0.04 -14.62
C GLY A 40 -2.69 0.57 -13.92
N GLY A 41 -3.27 -0.11 -12.93
CA GLY A 41 -4.35 0.45 -12.12
C GLY A 41 -3.84 1.42 -11.06
N GLU A 42 -4.62 2.46 -10.78
CA GLU A 42 -4.38 3.38 -9.66
C GLU A 42 -5.21 2.98 -8.44
N TYR A 43 -4.58 2.99 -7.27
CA TYR A 43 -5.18 2.53 -6.03
C TYR A 43 -4.82 3.42 -4.84
N VAL A 44 -5.74 3.50 -3.88
CA VAL A 44 -5.48 3.99 -2.53
C VAL A 44 -5.18 2.79 -1.66
N LEU A 45 -3.98 2.77 -1.06
CA LEU A 45 -3.46 1.63 -0.31
C LEU A 45 -3.09 2.03 1.11
N MET A 46 -3.40 1.17 2.08
CA MET A 46 -2.84 1.23 3.42
C MET A 46 -1.82 0.10 3.60
N ALA A 47 -0.55 0.42 3.37
CA ALA A 47 0.56 -0.49 3.56
C ALA A 47 1.33 -0.17 4.85
N ARG A 48 1.95 -1.19 5.45
CA ARG A 48 2.84 -1.04 6.60
C ARG A 48 4.28 -1.31 6.18
N ARG A 49 5.20 -0.60 6.83
CA ARG A 49 6.62 -0.93 6.76
C ARG A 49 6.86 -2.24 7.52
N HIS A 50 7.43 -3.23 6.85
CA HIS A 50 7.89 -4.46 7.46
C HIS A 50 9.40 -4.55 7.28
N VAL A 51 10.11 -4.60 8.40
CA VAL A 51 11.56 -4.75 8.44
C VAL A 51 11.86 -6.15 8.95
N ASN A 52 12.67 -6.94 8.22
CA ASN A 52 13.07 -8.28 8.70
C ASN A 52 13.91 -8.17 9.98
N HIS A 53 14.09 -9.31 10.66
CA HIS A 53 14.88 -9.38 11.89
C HIS A 53 16.31 -8.82 11.72
N GLU A 54 16.97 -9.12 10.59
CA GLU A 54 18.32 -8.62 10.31
C GLU A 54 18.37 -7.14 9.91
N ARG A 55 17.22 -6.46 9.82
CA ARG A 55 17.08 -5.05 9.40
C ARG A 55 17.62 -4.72 8.00
N THR A 56 17.77 -5.74 7.15
CA THR A 56 18.31 -5.61 5.79
C THR A 56 17.23 -5.42 4.73
N LEU A 57 15.99 -5.82 5.01
CA LEU A 57 14.87 -5.75 4.07
C LEU A 57 13.81 -4.80 4.58
N ASN A 58 13.66 -3.67 3.90
CA ASN A 58 12.62 -2.69 4.15
C ASN A 58 11.49 -2.89 3.13
N ARG A 59 10.40 -3.53 3.54
CA ARG A 59 9.30 -3.91 2.66
C ARG A 59 8.06 -3.08 2.95
N LEU A 60 7.36 -2.63 1.91
CA LEU A 60 6.00 -2.15 2.02
C LEU A 60 5.05 -3.35 1.89
N LEU A 61 4.34 -3.68 2.95
CA LEU A 61 3.44 -4.83 2.99
C LEU A 61 2.00 -4.36 3.05
N LEU A 62 1.18 -4.80 2.09
CA LEU A 62 -0.27 -4.74 2.21
C LEU A 62 -0.72 -5.88 3.12
N ARG A 63 -1.45 -5.56 4.19
CA ARG A 63 -1.97 -6.61 5.08
C ARG A 63 -3.10 -7.39 4.38
N ASP A 64 -3.25 -8.65 4.75
CA ASP A 64 -4.45 -9.42 4.41
C ASP A 64 -5.69 -8.70 4.96
N GLY A 65 -6.74 -8.57 4.15
CA GLY A 65 -7.92 -7.74 4.43
C GLY A 65 -7.63 -6.25 4.58
N GLY A 66 -6.43 -5.79 4.19
CA GLY A 66 -6.02 -4.39 4.29
C GLY A 66 -6.75 -3.47 3.33
N TYR A 67 -6.61 -2.16 3.55
CA TYR A 67 -7.27 -1.17 2.70
C TYR A 67 -6.58 -1.10 1.33
N ALA A 68 -7.29 -1.55 0.30
CA ALA A 68 -6.93 -1.31 -1.09
C ALA A 68 -8.20 -1.07 -1.90
N ARG A 69 -8.32 0.13 -2.43
CA ARG A 69 -9.48 0.55 -3.23
C ARG A 69 -8.99 1.20 -4.51
N PRO A 70 -9.66 1.01 -5.65
CA PRO A 70 -9.37 1.78 -6.85
C PRO A 70 -9.37 3.28 -6.53
N TRP A 71 -8.41 4.01 -7.07
CA TRP A 71 -8.34 5.44 -6.86
C TRP A 71 -9.52 6.13 -7.56
N THR A 72 -10.22 6.97 -6.81
CA THR A 72 -11.22 7.90 -7.35
C THR A 72 -11.10 9.23 -6.60
N PRO A 73 -11.57 10.36 -7.17
CA PRO A 73 -11.62 11.63 -6.45
C PRO A 73 -12.40 11.54 -5.13
N ARG A 74 -13.48 10.75 -5.11
CA ARG A 74 -14.26 10.48 -3.90
C ARG A 74 -13.41 9.76 -2.84
N GLU A 75 -12.72 8.71 -3.24
CA GLU A 75 -11.87 7.91 -2.35
C GLU A 75 -10.74 8.75 -1.76
N ALA A 76 -10.06 9.52 -2.62
CA ALA A 76 -9.00 10.45 -2.24
C ALA A 76 -9.47 11.47 -1.21
N ARG A 77 -10.70 11.98 -1.34
CA ARG A 77 -11.30 12.91 -0.37
C ARG A 77 -11.55 12.21 0.97
N LEU A 78 -12.16 11.03 0.97
CA LEU A 78 -12.47 10.27 2.19
C LEU A 78 -11.20 9.98 3.01
N VAL A 79 -10.12 9.54 2.36
CA VAL A 79 -8.88 9.24 3.08
C VAL A 79 -8.16 10.50 3.57
N ARG A 80 -8.25 11.63 2.86
CA ARG A 80 -7.72 12.93 3.35
C ARG A 80 -8.48 13.41 4.58
N GLU A 81 -9.80 13.26 4.59
CA GLU A 81 -10.64 13.61 5.75
C GLU A 81 -10.30 12.71 6.94
N ALA A 82 -10.23 11.40 6.73
CA ALA A 82 -9.85 10.44 7.78
C ALA A 82 -8.44 10.71 8.35
N ALA A 83 -7.48 11.08 7.49
CA ALA A 83 -6.11 11.39 7.92
C ALA A 83 -6.01 12.62 8.83
N ARG A 84 -6.98 13.53 8.83
CA ARG A 84 -7.03 14.70 9.72
C ARG A 84 -7.53 14.37 11.13
N GLN A 85 -8.19 13.23 11.30
CA GLN A 85 -8.84 12.82 12.54
C GLN A 85 -8.01 11.80 13.35
N CYS A 86 -6.81 11.48 12.89
CA CYS A 86 -5.92 10.45 13.46
C CYS A 86 -4.57 11.05 13.87
#